data_AF-A0A355M946-F1
#
_entry.id   AF-A0A355M946-F1
#
_cell.length_a   1.000
_cell.length_b   1.000
_cell.length_c   1.000
_cell.angle_alpha   90.00
_cell.angle_beta   90.00
_cell.angle_gamma   90.00
#
_symmetry.space_group_name_H-M   'P 1'
#
loop_
_entity.id
_entity.type
_entity.pdbx_description
1 polymer ?
#
loop_
_entity_poly.entity_id
_entity_poly.type
_entity_poly.pdbx_seq_one_letter_code
_entity_poly.pdbx_strand_id
1 'polypeptide(L)'
;MKRKEKRCRNCGRYFRPGKFKPYAQHYCWDEECRQASHRAAKAKYRKKQSQSLEYRMKESGRVQGYQAKHPYYWKECKKSSKIILKDPLLRDTAQVEKLQSDMCVLRDIAIRQDNVIKGLISFTTGEVLRDIIAIECNRFYDRGKEVSGIGSETDFMSKIKNIGLHNETKSINRRPAQAQYS
;
A
#
# COMPACT_ATOMS: atom_id res chain seq x y z
N MET A 1 -17.29 21.65 3.72
CA MET A 1 -17.31 21.77 5.20
C MET A 1 -16.27 22.79 5.68
N LYS A 2 -16.69 23.87 6.36
CA LYS A 2 -15.74 24.82 6.97
C LYS A 2 -15.00 24.12 8.13
N ARG A 3 -13.66 24.07 8.06
CA ARG A 3 -12.81 23.57 9.16
C ARG A 3 -13.05 24.45 10.40
N LYS A 4 -13.54 23.86 11.49
CA LYS A 4 -13.73 24.54 12.78
C LYS A 4 -12.39 24.94 13.37
N GLU A 5 -12.33 26.13 13.95
CA GLU A 5 -11.16 26.60 14.69
C GLU A 5 -10.97 25.78 15.97
N LYS A 6 -9.71 25.62 16.38
CA LYS A 6 -9.32 24.88 17.58
C LYS A 6 -8.46 25.74 18.47
N ARG A 7 -8.59 25.54 19.78
CA ARG A 7 -7.72 26.17 20.77
C ARG A 7 -6.38 25.44 20.84
N CYS A 8 -5.27 26.17 20.72
CA CYS A 8 -3.93 25.63 20.89
C CYS A 8 -3.68 25.19 22.33
N ARG A 9 -3.09 24.01 22.53
CA ARG A 9 -2.74 23.50 23.87
C ARG A 9 -1.53 24.19 24.52
N ASN A 10 -0.74 24.97 23.77
CA ASN A 10 0.43 25.67 24.30
C ASN A 10 0.11 27.16 24.55
N CYS A 11 -0.17 27.94 23.50
CA CYS A 11 -0.43 29.38 23.63
C CYS A 11 -1.90 29.75 23.90
N GLY A 12 -2.82 28.78 23.86
CA GLY A 12 -4.25 29.04 24.11
C GLY A 12 -5.01 29.78 23.01
N ARG A 13 -4.34 30.24 21.94
CA ARG A 13 -4.96 30.96 20.81
C ARG A 13 -5.82 30.02 19.95
N TYR A 14 -6.88 30.55 19.36
CA TYR A 14 -7.64 29.85 18.34
C TYR A 14 -6.88 29.84 17.02
N PHE A 15 -6.82 28.69 16.35
CA PHE A 15 -6.17 28.54 15.06
C PHE A 15 -6.99 27.61 14.16
N ARG A 16 -6.82 27.77 12.84
CA ARG A 16 -7.44 26.91 11.85
C ARG A 16 -6.54 25.70 11.55
N PRO A 17 -6.98 24.47 11.83
CA PRO A 17 -6.17 23.28 11.55
C PRO A 17 -5.91 23.08 10.06
N GLY A 18 -4.79 22.42 9.73
CA GLY A 18 -4.41 22.02 8.37
C GLY A 18 -5.47 21.15 7.68
N LYS A 19 -5.43 21.09 6.34
CA LYS A 19 -6.46 20.43 5.51
C LYS A 19 -6.46 18.91 5.71
N PHE A 20 -5.28 18.31 5.87
CA PHE A 20 -5.11 16.85 5.80
C PHE A 20 -5.48 16.11 7.08
N LYS A 21 -5.05 16.60 8.25
CA LYS A 21 -5.35 15.96 9.55
C LYS A 21 -5.86 16.97 10.58
N PRO A 22 -7.02 17.62 10.32
CA PRO A 22 -7.54 18.66 11.19
C PRO A 22 -7.89 18.13 12.59
N TYR A 23 -8.28 16.85 12.70
CA TYR A 23 -8.63 16.22 13.97
C TYR A 23 -7.40 15.98 14.86
N ALA A 24 -6.23 15.67 14.28
CA ALA A 24 -5.00 15.35 15.01
C ALA A 24 -4.17 16.59 15.41
N GLN A 25 -4.39 17.75 14.77
CA GLN A 25 -3.66 18.96 15.09
C GLN A 25 -4.23 19.63 16.35
N HIS A 26 -3.39 19.72 17.39
CA HIS A 26 -3.73 20.32 18.70
C HIS A 26 -2.89 21.56 19.03
N TYR A 27 -1.89 21.86 18.21
CA TYR A 27 -0.98 22.99 18.37
C TYR A 27 -1.04 23.86 17.10
N CYS A 28 -0.93 25.18 17.25
CA CYS A 28 -0.88 26.11 16.12
C CYS A 28 0.49 25.99 15.40
N TRP A 29 0.68 26.80 14.36
CA TRP A 29 1.89 26.79 13.53
C TRP A 29 3.05 27.63 14.07
N ASP A 30 2.84 28.34 15.19
CA ASP A 30 3.89 29.12 15.85
C ASP A 30 5.03 28.19 16.31
N GLU A 31 6.27 28.65 16.16
CA GLU A 31 7.47 27.83 16.39
C GLU A 31 7.53 27.26 17.81
N GLU A 32 7.25 28.09 18.83
CA GLU A 32 7.18 27.64 20.23
C GLU A 32 6.14 26.53 20.45
N CYS A 33 4.99 26.65 19.78
CA CYS A 33 3.90 25.69 19.88
C CYS A 33 4.23 24.39 19.14
N ARG A 34 5.00 24.48 18.05
CA ARG A 34 5.55 23.31 17.35
C ARG A 34 6.51 22.55 18.26
N GLN A 35 7.44 23.24 18.90
CA GLN A 35 8.38 22.62 19.85
C GLN A 35 7.65 21.98 21.03
N ALA A 36 6.60 22.64 21.57
CA ALA A 36 5.75 22.05 22.61
C ALA A 36 5.03 20.78 22.12
N SER A 37 4.52 20.76 20.88
CA SER A 37 3.93 19.57 20.25
C SER A 37 4.94 18.42 20.16
N HIS A 38 6.16 18.69 19.70
CA HIS A 38 7.22 17.69 19.63
C HIS A 38 7.60 17.14 21.00
N ARG A 39 7.71 18.00 22.04
CA ARG A 39 7.96 17.57 23.42
C ARG A 39 6.83 16.67 23.94
N ALA A 40 5.57 17.03 23.72
CA ALA A 40 4.42 16.24 24.12
C ALA A 40 4.38 14.88 23.40
N ALA A 41 4.64 14.85 22.09
CA ALA A 41 4.71 13.62 21.31
C ALA A 41 5.84 12.70 21.80
N LYS A 42 7.03 13.25 22.07
CA LYS A 42 8.17 12.51 22.66
C LYS A 42 7.81 11.97 24.04
N ALA A 43 7.19 12.76 24.91
CA ALA A 43 6.76 12.30 26.24
C ALA A 43 5.75 11.15 26.14
N LYS A 44 4.75 11.27 25.26
CA LYS A 44 3.78 10.20 25.00
C LYS A 44 4.46 8.93 24.47
N TYR A 45 5.45 9.08 23.59
CA TYR A 45 6.22 7.96 23.06
C TYR A 45 7.04 7.25 24.14
N ARG A 46 7.72 8.00 25.02
CA ARG A 46 8.48 7.43 26.15
C ARG A 46 7.60 6.71 27.16
N LYS A 47 6.36 7.18 27.37
CA LYS A 47 5.37 6.53 28.24
C LYS A 47 4.82 5.22 27.68
N LYS A 48 5.05 4.89 26.41
CA LYS A 48 4.61 3.59 25.87
C LYS A 48 5.36 2.48 26.58
N GLN A 49 4.62 1.49 27.09
CA GLN A 49 5.18 0.28 27.72
C GLN A 49 6.19 -0.42 26.81
N SER A 50 6.03 -0.31 25.49
CA SER A 50 6.99 -0.84 24.51
C SER A 50 8.41 -0.29 24.63
N GLN A 51 8.60 0.81 25.38
CA GLN A 51 9.91 1.40 25.64
C GLN A 51 10.51 1.00 26.98
N SER A 52 9.77 0.27 27.83
CA SER A 52 10.35 -0.24 29.08
C SER A 52 11.39 -1.31 28.76
N LEU A 53 12.44 -1.36 29.59
CA LEU A 53 13.48 -2.38 29.48
C LEU A 53 12.87 -3.79 29.59
N GLU A 54 11.95 -3.96 30.54
CA GLU A 54 11.24 -5.21 30.79
C GLU A 54 10.48 -5.71 29.54
N TYR A 55 9.72 -4.84 28.87
CA TYR A 55 9.02 -5.21 27.64
C TYR A 55 10.01 -5.61 26.54
N ARG A 56 11.09 -4.85 26.38
CA ARG A 56 12.12 -5.14 25.37
C ARG A 56 12.84 -6.45 25.63
N MET A 57 13.13 -6.78 26.90
CA MET A 57 13.73 -8.06 27.29
C MET A 57 12.77 -9.21 27.03
N LYS A 58 11.50 -9.07 27.40
CA LYS A 58 10.45 -10.05 27.12
C LYS A 58 10.29 -10.31 25.63
N GLU A 59 10.22 -9.24 24.84
CA GLU A 59 10.06 -9.33 23.38
C GLU A 59 11.31 -9.94 22.72
N SER A 60 12.51 -9.60 23.21
CA SER A 60 13.75 -10.21 22.74
C SER A 60 13.79 -11.71 23.04
N GLY A 61 13.40 -12.13 24.26
CA GLY A 61 13.30 -13.54 24.62
C GLY A 61 12.27 -14.29 23.78
N ARG A 62 11.12 -13.66 23.49
CA ARG A 62 10.10 -14.21 22.58
C ARG A 62 10.66 -14.44 21.18
N VAL A 63 11.38 -13.45 20.63
CA VAL A 63 11.98 -13.53 19.29
C VAL A 63 13.09 -14.59 19.27
N GLN A 64 13.96 -14.65 20.28
CA GLN A 64 15.00 -15.67 20.40
C GLN A 64 14.38 -17.08 20.49
N GLY A 65 13.35 -17.28 21.30
CA GLY A 65 12.64 -18.55 21.40
C GLY A 65 11.95 -18.95 20.10
N TYR A 66 11.40 -17.98 19.36
CA TYR A 66 10.86 -18.22 18.02
C TYR A 66 11.96 -18.63 17.04
N GLN A 67 13.11 -17.95 17.03
CA GLN A 67 14.24 -18.27 16.15
C GLN A 67 14.83 -19.65 16.46
N ALA A 68 14.92 -20.03 17.74
CA ALA A 68 15.39 -21.36 18.15
C ALA A 68 14.45 -22.48 17.67
N LYS A 69 13.13 -22.24 17.71
CA LYS A 69 12.11 -23.18 17.21
C LYS A 69 12.03 -23.21 15.69
N HIS A 70 12.39 -22.11 15.02
CA HIS A 70 12.29 -21.95 13.57
C HIS A 70 13.61 -21.47 12.95
N PRO A 71 14.70 -22.24 13.05
CA PRO A 71 16.04 -21.83 12.62
C PRO A 71 16.17 -21.59 11.11
N TYR A 72 15.24 -22.14 10.31
CA TYR A 72 15.18 -22.02 8.86
C TYR A 72 14.13 -21.03 8.35
N TYR A 73 13.35 -20.38 9.22
CA TYR A 73 12.27 -19.45 8.83
C TYR A 73 12.75 -18.37 7.84
N TRP A 74 13.89 -17.73 8.14
CA TRP A 74 14.48 -16.73 7.26
C TRP A 74 15.09 -17.33 5.98
N LYS A 75 15.39 -18.64 5.95
CA LYS A 75 15.83 -19.35 4.73
C LYS A 75 14.65 -19.75 3.85
N GLU A 76 13.47 -20.00 4.43
CA GLU A 76 12.23 -20.28 3.69
C GLU A 76 11.65 -19.01 3.05
N CYS A 77 11.80 -17.84 3.67
CA CYS A 77 11.45 -16.56 3.03
C CYS A 77 12.28 -16.28 1.75
N LYS A 78 13.48 -16.85 1.61
CA LYS A 78 14.28 -16.80 0.37
C LYS A 78 13.83 -17.83 -0.69
N LYS A 79 13.04 -18.84 -0.29
CA LYS A 79 12.46 -19.83 -1.19
C LYS A 79 11.09 -19.38 -1.72
N SER A 80 10.31 -18.61 -0.96
CA SER A 80 9.04 -18.05 -1.43
C SER A 80 9.19 -16.88 -2.41
N SER A 81 10.33 -16.17 -2.41
CA SER A 81 10.69 -15.25 -3.50
C SER A 81 11.18 -15.96 -4.77
N LYS A 82 11.28 -17.30 -4.73
CA LYS A 82 11.65 -18.18 -5.84
C LYS A 82 10.50 -19.11 -6.29
N ILE A 83 9.24 -18.71 -6.08
CA ILE A 83 8.17 -19.19 -6.96
C ILE A 83 8.30 -18.40 -8.28
N ILE A 84 9.44 -18.61 -8.95
CA ILE A 84 9.58 -18.37 -10.37
C ILE A 84 8.77 -19.50 -10.99
N LEU A 85 7.71 -19.12 -11.69
CA LEU A 85 6.94 -20.01 -12.55
C LEU A 85 7.95 -20.85 -13.35
N LYS A 86 7.99 -22.16 -13.10
CA LYS A 86 8.79 -23.09 -13.88
C LYS A 86 8.15 -23.18 -15.26
N ASP A 87 8.57 -22.31 -16.16
CA ASP A 87 8.51 -22.62 -17.58
C ASP A 87 9.93 -23.02 -18.00
N PRO A 88 10.18 -24.28 -18.38
CA PRO A 88 11.45 -24.65 -18.95
C PRO A 88 11.45 -24.16 -20.39
N LEU A 89 12.42 -23.33 -20.77
CA LEU A 89 13.26 -23.49 -21.98
C LEU A 89 13.98 -22.19 -22.32
N LEU A 90 15.19 -22.36 -22.85
CA LEU A 90 16.00 -21.39 -23.59
C LEU A 90 16.67 -20.29 -22.78
N ARG A 91 17.71 -20.69 -22.03
CA ARG A 91 18.80 -19.76 -21.70
C ARG A 91 19.81 -19.76 -22.86
N ASP A 92 19.45 -19.09 -23.95
CA ASP A 92 20.41 -18.66 -24.96
C ASP A 92 21.11 -17.41 -24.44
N THR A 93 22.40 -17.52 -24.15
CA THR A 93 23.20 -16.44 -23.55
C THR A 93 23.54 -15.29 -24.51
N ALA A 94 23.03 -15.32 -25.75
CA ALA A 94 23.31 -14.32 -26.78
C ALA A 94 22.42 -13.05 -26.70
N GLN A 95 21.31 -13.04 -25.95
CA GLN A 95 20.38 -11.89 -25.89
C GLN A 95 20.60 -10.93 -24.69
N VAL A 96 21.56 -11.21 -23.80
CA VAL A 96 21.67 -10.49 -22.51
C VAL A 96 22.15 -9.04 -22.67
N GLU A 97 23.00 -8.73 -23.65
CA GLU A 97 23.48 -7.35 -23.86
C GLU A 97 22.37 -6.42 -24.39
N LYS A 98 21.54 -6.92 -25.33
CA LYS A 98 20.42 -6.15 -25.89
C LYS A 98 19.32 -5.90 -24.84
N LEU A 99 19.08 -6.86 -23.94
CA LEU A 99 18.15 -6.67 -22.83
C LEU A 99 18.65 -5.63 -21.82
N GLN A 100 19.96 -5.51 -21.58
CA GLN A 100 20.48 -4.47 -20.68
C GLN A 100 20.34 -3.06 -21.26
N SER A 101 20.57 -2.87 -22.56
CA SER A 101 20.33 -1.59 -23.22
C SER A 101 18.84 -1.23 -23.23
N ASP A 102 17.97 -2.19 -23.56
CA ASP A 102 16.53 -1.97 -23.64
C ASP A 102 15.90 -1.72 -22.26
N MET A 103 16.44 -2.37 -21.21
CA MET A 103 16.03 -2.11 -19.82
C MET A 103 16.49 -0.75 -19.29
N CYS A 104 17.63 -0.24 -19.78
CA CYS A 104 18.06 1.13 -19.49
C CYS A 104 17.09 2.14 -20.12
N VAL A 105 16.73 1.94 -21.39
CA VAL A 105 15.76 2.76 -22.11
C VAL A 105 14.39 2.73 -21.43
N LEU A 106 13.91 1.56 -21.01
CA LEU A 106 12.63 1.43 -20.30
C LEU A 106 12.66 2.13 -18.94
N ARG A 107 13.76 2.01 -18.20
CA ARG A 107 13.95 2.72 -16.92
C ARG A 107 13.92 4.22 -17.13
N ASP A 108 14.62 4.73 -18.14
CA ASP A 108 14.68 6.16 -18.43
C ASP A 108 13.32 6.69 -18.88
N ILE A 109 12.56 5.92 -19.67
CA ILE A 109 11.19 6.25 -20.03
C ILE A 109 10.31 6.29 -18.78
N ALA A 110 10.39 5.29 -17.90
CA ALA A 110 9.60 5.25 -16.67
C ALA A 110 9.92 6.42 -15.73
N ILE A 111 11.20 6.74 -15.53
CA ILE A 111 11.65 7.88 -14.71
C ILE A 111 11.20 9.20 -15.33
N ARG A 112 11.31 9.34 -16.66
CA ARG A 112 10.88 10.55 -17.36
C ARG A 112 9.37 10.75 -17.24
N GLN A 113 8.59 9.70 -17.47
CA GLN A 113 7.13 9.73 -17.34
C GLN A 113 6.71 10.07 -15.90
N ASP A 114 7.34 9.44 -14.90
CA ASP A 114 7.09 9.72 -13.48
C ASP A 114 7.33 11.20 -13.14
N ASN A 115 8.44 11.78 -13.60
CA ASN A 115 8.73 13.21 -13.36
C ASN A 115 7.75 14.15 -14.07
N VAL A 116 7.36 13.83 -15.31
CA VAL A 116 6.37 14.62 -16.06
C VAL A 116 5.01 14.59 -15.37
N ILE A 117 4.56 13.41 -14.92
CA ILE A 117 3.28 13.26 -14.20
C ILE A 117 3.31 14.04 -12.89
N LYS A 118 4.39 13.95 -12.12
CA LYS A 118 4.56 14.72 -10.87
C LYS A 118 4.53 16.23 -11.11
N GLY A 119 5.20 16.70 -12.17
CA GLY A 119 5.17 18.11 -12.57
C GLY A 119 3.76 18.57 -12.97
N LEU A 120 3.04 17.78 -13.76
CA LEU A 120 1.67 18.09 -14.18
C LEU A 120 0.70 18.14 -13.00
N ILE A 121 0.80 17.19 -12.07
CA ILE A 121 -0.01 17.19 -10.85
C ILE A 121 0.29 18.43 -10.02
N SER A 122 1.57 18.76 -9.84
CA SER A 122 1.95 19.95 -9.08
C SER A 122 1.45 21.24 -9.74
N PHE A 123 1.55 21.33 -11.07
CA PHE A 123 1.05 22.46 -11.84
C PHE A 123 -0.47 22.62 -11.73
N THR A 124 -1.23 21.53 -11.86
CA THR A 124 -2.70 21.56 -11.83
C THR A 124 -3.28 21.76 -10.43
N THR A 125 -2.61 21.25 -9.40
CA THR A 125 -3.11 21.29 -8.01
C THR A 125 -2.49 22.41 -7.17
N GLY A 126 -1.35 22.95 -7.58
CA GLY A 126 -0.54 23.91 -6.80
C GLY A 126 0.18 23.28 -5.60
N GLU A 127 0.18 21.95 -5.48
CA GLU A 127 0.71 21.23 -4.33
C GLU A 127 2.03 20.52 -4.68
N VAL A 128 3.01 20.58 -3.78
CA VAL A 128 4.35 19.95 -3.95
C VAL A 128 4.62 18.86 -2.91
N LEU A 129 3.68 18.64 -1.98
CA LEU A 129 3.85 17.65 -0.93
C LEU A 129 3.73 16.23 -1.49
N ARG A 130 4.74 15.39 -1.25
CA ARG A 130 4.83 14.03 -1.80
C ARG A 130 3.59 13.17 -1.55
N ASP A 131 3.00 13.27 -0.36
CA ASP A 131 1.79 12.52 0.01
C ASP A 131 0.59 12.92 -0.86
N ILE A 132 0.50 14.20 -1.24
CA ILE A 132 -0.60 14.72 -2.06
C ILE A 132 -0.40 14.35 -3.51
N ILE A 133 0.84 14.46 -4.00
CA ILE A 133 1.22 13.95 -5.31
C ILE A 133 0.87 12.45 -5.42
N ALA A 134 1.12 11.65 -4.39
CA ALA A 134 0.79 10.22 -4.41
C ALA A 134 -0.73 9.96 -4.48
N ILE A 135 -1.53 10.71 -3.71
CA ILE A 135 -3.00 10.61 -3.74
C ILE A 135 -3.52 10.98 -5.13
N GLU A 136 -3.05 12.10 -5.68
CA GLU A 136 -3.49 12.56 -6.99
C GLU A 136 -3.01 11.61 -8.10
N CYS A 137 -1.78 11.08 -8.05
CA CYS A 137 -1.33 10.03 -8.98
C CYS A 137 -2.30 8.85 -9.04
N ASN A 138 -2.79 8.37 -7.90
CA ASN A 138 -3.77 7.27 -7.87
C ASN A 138 -5.10 7.67 -8.53
N ARG A 139 -5.59 8.89 -8.26
CA ARG A 139 -6.83 9.39 -8.88
C ARG A 139 -6.70 9.53 -10.40
N PHE A 140 -5.56 10.04 -10.88
CA PHE A 140 -5.26 10.13 -12.31
C PHE A 140 -5.12 8.74 -12.95
N TYR A 141 -4.55 7.77 -12.24
CA TYR A 141 -4.47 6.38 -12.69
C TYR A 141 -5.84 5.73 -12.82
N ASP A 142 -6.71 5.86 -11.80
CA ASP A 142 -8.07 5.34 -11.84
C ASP A 142 -8.88 5.98 -12.97
N ARG A 143 -8.75 7.30 -13.15
CA ARG A 143 -9.36 8.04 -14.27
C ARG A 143 -8.83 7.56 -15.62
N GLY A 144 -7.53 7.31 -15.73
CA GLY A 144 -6.90 6.78 -16.94
C GLY A 144 -7.42 5.39 -17.29
N LYS A 145 -7.66 4.55 -16.28
CA LYS A 145 -8.30 3.23 -16.45
C LYS A 145 -9.73 3.35 -16.95
N GLU A 146 -10.54 4.25 -16.37
CA GLU A 146 -11.90 4.54 -16.84
C GLU A 146 -11.92 4.95 -18.31
N VAL A 147 -11.05 5.89 -18.70
CA VAL A 147 -10.96 6.41 -20.09
C VAL A 147 -10.46 5.32 -21.05
N SER A 148 -9.55 4.46 -20.61
CA SER A 148 -8.99 3.39 -21.44
C SER A 148 -9.93 2.18 -21.56
N GLY A 149 -11.08 2.18 -20.89
CA GLY A 149 -12.01 1.04 -20.87
C GLY A 149 -11.47 -0.20 -20.15
N ILE A 150 -10.34 -0.09 -19.46
CA ILE A 150 -9.76 -1.16 -18.64
C ILE A 150 -10.44 -1.05 -17.28
N GLY A 151 -11.53 -1.79 -17.10
CA GLY A 151 -12.32 -1.79 -15.86
C GLY A 151 -11.44 -1.90 -14.61
N SER A 152 -11.86 -1.21 -13.55
CA SER A 152 -11.23 -1.30 -12.22
C SER A 152 -11.13 -2.77 -11.79
N GLU A 153 -10.15 -3.12 -10.96
CA GLU A 153 -9.90 -4.49 -10.48
C GLU A 153 -11.11 -5.12 -9.76
N THR A 154 -12.11 -4.31 -9.39
CA THR A 154 -13.43 -4.74 -8.94
C THR A 154 -14.28 -5.45 -10.01
N ASP A 155 -13.99 -5.26 -11.29
CA ASP A 155 -14.66 -5.94 -12.42
C ASP A 155 -14.17 -7.39 -12.59
N PHE A 156 -12.91 -7.68 -12.22
CA PHE A 156 -12.38 -9.04 -12.19
C PHE A 156 -13.07 -9.90 -11.12
N MET A 157 -13.22 -9.36 -9.91
CA MET A 157 -13.95 -10.04 -8.82
C MET A 157 -15.44 -10.21 -9.13
N SER A 158 -16.03 -9.26 -9.88
CA SER A 158 -17.42 -9.35 -10.36
C SER A 158 -17.59 -10.43 -11.43
N LYS A 159 -16.62 -10.56 -12.35
CA LYS A 159 -16.57 -11.64 -13.35
C LYS A 159 -16.39 -13.03 -12.72
N ILE A 160 -15.54 -13.17 -11.70
CA ILE A 160 -15.37 -14.45 -10.97
C ILE A 160 -16.67 -14.86 -10.25
N LYS A 161 -17.39 -13.91 -9.64
CA LYS A 161 -18.69 -14.18 -9.00
C LYS A 161 -19.74 -14.69 -9.99
N ASN A 162 -19.78 -14.11 -11.20
CA ASN A 162 -20.71 -14.53 -12.25
C ASN A 162 -20.37 -15.91 -12.86
N ILE A 163 -19.10 -16.29 -12.90
CA ILE A 163 -18.67 -17.64 -13.33
C ILE A 163 -19.10 -18.70 -12.30
N GLY A 164 -19.09 -18.38 -11.00
CA GLY A 164 -19.56 -19.27 -9.93
C GLY A 164 -21.07 -19.57 -10.01
N LEU A 165 -21.89 -18.55 -10.24
CA LEU A 165 -23.35 -18.69 -10.35
C LEU A 165 -23.81 -19.50 -11.57
N HIS A 166 -23.06 -19.45 -12.68
CA HIS A 166 -23.40 -20.19 -13.89
C HIS A 166 -23.09 -21.70 -13.79
N ASN A 167 -22.22 -22.09 -12.87
CA ASN A 167 -21.85 -23.48 -12.64
C ASN A 167 -22.79 -24.17 -11.62
N GLU A 168 -23.34 -23.43 -10.66
CA GLU A 168 -24.37 -23.96 -9.73
C GLU A 168 -25.70 -24.25 -10.42
N THR A 169 -26.08 -23.46 -11.43
CA THR A 169 -27.31 -23.71 -12.22
C THR A 169 -27.21 -24.95 -13.13
N LYS A 170 -25.99 -25.39 -13.47
CA LYS A 170 -25.76 -26.61 -14.27
C LYS A 170 -25.71 -27.90 -13.44
N SER A 171 -25.43 -27.82 -12.14
CA SER A 171 -25.40 -29.01 -11.27
C SER A 171 -26.79 -29.43 -10.79
N ILE A 172 -27.75 -28.50 -10.71
CA ILE A 172 -29.11 -28.75 -10.21
C ILE A 172 -30.01 -29.46 -11.25
N ASN A 173 -29.68 -29.43 -12.54
CA ASN A 173 -30.54 -29.98 -13.62
C ASN A 173 -30.24 -31.44 -14.05
N ARG A 174 -29.40 -32.20 -13.33
CA ARG A 174 -29.22 -33.63 -13.62
C ARG A 174 -30.28 -34.45 -12.87
N ARG A 175 -31.45 -34.68 -13.50
CA ARG A 175 -32.44 -35.68 -13.02
C ARG A 175 -31.80 -37.08 -13.05
N PRO A 176 -31.97 -37.93 -12.03
CA PRO A 176 -31.52 -39.31 -12.08
C PRO A 176 -32.43 -40.12 -13.01
N ALA A 177 -31.82 -40.91 -13.90
CA ALA A 177 -32.50 -41.87 -14.76
C ALA A 177 -33.12 -43.00 -13.91
N GLN A 178 -34.40 -43.29 -14.15
CA GLN A 178 -35.14 -44.35 -13.48
C GLN A 178 -34.61 -45.73 -13.92
N ALA A 179 -34.25 -46.56 -12.95
CA ALA A 179 -33.91 -47.97 -13.17
C ALA A 179 -35.19 -48.79 -13.38
N GLN A 180 -35.31 -49.42 -14.54
CA GLN A 180 -36.34 -50.43 -14.83
C GLN A 180 -35.84 -51.78 -14.32
N TYR A 181 -36.62 -52.41 -13.44
CA TYR A 181 -36.46 -53.78 -12.99
C TYR A 181 -36.90 -54.75 -14.10
N SER A 182 -36.14 -55.84 -14.29
CA SER A 182 -36.58 -57.11 -14.87
C SER A 182 -35.90 -58.23 -14.12
#